data_AF-W4E0U8-F1
#
_entry.id   AF-W4E0U8-F1
#
_cell.length_a   1.000
_cell.length_b   1.000
_cell.length_c   1.000
_cell.angle_alpha   90.00
_cell.angle_beta   90.00
_cell.angle_gamma   90.00
#
_symmetry.space_group_name_H-M   'P 1'
#
loop_
_entity.id
_entity.type
_entity.pdbx_description
1 polymer ?
#
loop_
_entity_poly.entity_id
_entity_poly.type
_entity_poly.pdbx_seq_one_letter_code
_entity_poly.pdbx_strand_id
1 'polypeptide(L)'
;MDFRKFLLIYGVIILSLIFSGCTYTKNEKGAEGGNGKLVAASETTGVPSTVATRDYILKDSSNSVLSPEKIGSLDNHILELARNEIFARHGYVFKRKDLQDYFAAKPWYHADSTYKEHLNPTEKQNVALLHEYEAKYAAYKLEPAHTDDVHLRGYTGDSGFKQKKMKVDLNGDGSEEEIQLIPPETELGAFKLKVRDITIEVGSELLPYLDIVDLDIDDQYFEIALQMDSQMDFLRSTSFYAYDGETLKQIGELPGFSAHSSMFDGHGRVVSAKESKDFQTWFRELVFHLDNEHALHEEHQDFYPMEPPTPLTIKKEITVKFHKDDTGGTFSLKPDDNVKFLGDDKLGHIKFQTSTGKEVWYTMSDKDVDYSDFFDGLILYD
;
A
#
# COMPACT_ATOMS: atom_id res chain seq x y z
N MET A 1 -9.79 -18.25 30.58
CA MET A 1 -9.16 -19.55 30.31
C MET A 1 -7.66 -19.30 30.36
N ASP A 2 -6.91 -20.20 30.99
CA ASP A 2 -5.62 -19.97 31.65
C ASP A 2 -4.47 -19.54 30.72
N PHE A 3 -3.79 -18.44 31.06
CA PHE A 3 -2.59 -17.92 30.39
C PHE A 3 -1.36 -18.57 31.01
N ARG A 4 -0.78 -19.57 30.33
CA ARG A 4 0.63 -19.98 30.50
C ARG A 4 0.99 -21.06 29.47
N LYS A 5 2.11 -20.79 28.78
CA LYS A 5 2.86 -21.63 27.82
C LYS A 5 2.42 -21.44 26.36
N PHE A 6 3.21 -20.69 25.59
CA PHE A 6 3.97 -21.26 24.48
C PHE A 6 5.18 -20.38 24.18
N LEU A 7 6.36 -21.01 24.24
CA LEU A 7 7.65 -20.50 23.79
C LEU A 7 8.02 -21.37 22.58
N LEU A 8 8.69 -20.77 21.59
CA LEU A 8 9.60 -21.35 20.58
C LEU A 8 9.15 -21.35 19.11
N ILE A 9 9.92 -20.54 18.36
CA ILE A 9 10.56 -20.80 17.06
C ILE A 9 9.64 -20.80 15.83
N TYR A 10 9.76 -19.74 15.03
CA TYR A 10 10.02 -19.87 13.59
C TYR A 10 10.98 -18.77 13.12
N GLY A 11 12.26 -19.13 13.05
CA GLY A 11 13.20 -18.52 12.12
C GLY A 11 13.38 -19.49 10.97
N VAL A 12 12.73 -19.22 9.83
CA VAL A 12 13.03 -19.87 8.56
C VAL A 12 13.43 -18.76 7.60
N ILE A 13 14.72 -18.46 7.59
CA ILE A 13 15.34 -17.67 6.53
C ILE A 13 15.42 -18.60 5.32
N ILE A 14 14.55 -18.39 4.33
CA ILE A 14 14.73 -18.99 3.01
C ILE A 14 15.86 -18.23 2.32
N LEU A 15 17.06 -18.79 2.42
CA LEU A 15 18.24 -18.32 1.69
C LEU A 15 18.10 -18.75 0.22
N SER A 16 17.59 -17.86 -0.62
CA SER A 16 17.62 -18.04 -2.07
C SER A 16 19.05 -17.94 -2.58
N LEU A 17 19.66 -19.10 -2.85
CA LEU A 17 20.96 -19.23 -3.53
C LEU A 17 20.81 -18.75 -4.98
N ILE A 18 21.27 -17.53 -5.26
CA ILE A 18 21.49 -17.06 -6.63
C ILE A 18 22.83 -17.64 -7.10
N PHE A 19 22.78 -18.64 -7.99
CA PHE A 19 23.95 -19.03 -8.77
C PHE A 19 24.21 -17.97 -9.85
N SER A 20 25.08 -17.01 -9.53
CA SER A 20 25.59 -16.04 -10.50
C SER A 20 26.76 -16.66 -11.26
N GLY A 21 26.50 -17.19 -12.45
CA GLY A 21 27.50 -17.67 -13.39
C GLY A 21 27.96 -16.56 -14.33
N CYS A 22 28.91 -15.73 -13.90
CA CYS A 22 29.65 -14.83 -14.80
C CYS A 22 30.99 -15.47 -15.17
N THR A 23 31.19 -15.80 -16.45
CA THR A 23 32.51 -16.10 -17.00
C THR A 23 33.10 -14.82 -17.59
N TYR A 24 34.21 -14.39 -16.99
CA TYR A 24 35.12 -13.37 -17.53
C TYR A 24 35.91 -13.93 -18.70
N THR A 25 36.05 -13.15 -19.79
CA THR A 25 37.26 -13.14 -20.61
C THR A 25 37.66 -11.70 -20.92
N LYS A 26 38.96 -11.44 -20.82
CA LYS A 26 39.63 -10.14 -20.88
C LYS A 26 40.42 -10.01 -22.19
N ASN A 27 40.64 -8.75 -22.60
CA ASN A 27 41.68 -8.21 -23.50
C ASN A 27 41.51 -8.41 -25.03
N GLU A 28 41.86 -7.47 -25.94
CA GLU A 28 42.76 -6.30 -25.86
C GLU A 28 42.55 -5.28 -27.02
N LYS A 29 42.93 -4.03 -26.74
CA LYS A 29 43.31 -2.81 -27.52
C LYS A 29 43.36 -2.77 -29.08
N GLY A 30 43.03 -1.58 -29.64
CA GLY A 30 43.64 -1.08 -30.90
C GLY A 30 42.97 0.11 -31.63
N ALA A 31 43.42 1.34 -31.33
CA ALA A 31 43.68 2.54 -32.16
C ALA A 31 42.77 3.09 -33.32
N GLU A 32 42.66 4.44 -33.29
CA GLU A 32 42.65 5.46 -34.38
C GLU A 32 41.41 5.74 -35.28
N GLY A 33 40.84 6.95 -35.08
CA GLY A 33 40.84 8.06 -36.06
C GLY A 33 40.02 7.96 -37.36
N GLY A 34 38.97 8.78 -37.50
CA GLY A 34 38.36 9.06 -38.80
C GLY A 34 37.14 9.99 -38.76
N ASN A 35 37.30 11.21 -39.30
CA ASN A 35 36.26 12.24 -39.44
C ASN A 35 35.34 11.90 -40.64
N GLY A 36 34.02 11.93 -40.48
CA GLY A 36 33.05 11.62 -41.54
C GLY A 36 31.66 12.19 -41.27
N LYS A 37 31.16 12.97 -42.23
CA LYS A 37 29.98 13.84 -42.20
C LYS A 37 28.73 13.11 -42.73
N LEU A 38 27.59 13.31 -42.03
CA LEU A 38 26.16 13.26 -42.43
C LEU A 38 25.65 12.12 -43.34
N VAL A 39 24.66 11.35 -42.87
CA VAL A 39 23.39 11.07 -43.60
C VAL A 39 22.25 10.86 -42.59
N ALA A 40 21.09 11.45 -42.86
CA ALA A 40 19.85 11.33 -42.10
C ALA A 40 19.00 10.12 -42.54
N ALA A 41 18.02 9.81 -41.68
CA ALA A 41 16.87 8.90 -41.83
C ALA A 41 17.11 7.40 -41.60
N SER A 42 16.49 6.88 -40.53
CA SER A 42 15.28 6.09 -40.73
C SER A 42 14.48 6.03 -39.42
N GLU A 43 13.17 6.17 -39.58
CA GLU A 43 12.13 6.15 -38.56
C GLU A 43 12.23 4.90 -37.68
N THR A 44 12.46 5.10 -36.39
CA THR A 44 12.00 4.14 -35.38
C THR A 44 10.53 4.43 -35.13
N THR A 45 9.68 3.67 -35.81
CA THR A 45 8.29 3.47 -35.40
C THR A 45 8.31 2.90 -33.98
N GLY A 46 8.18 3.78 -32.98
CA GLY A 46 7.75 3.38 -31.66
C GLY A 46 6.35 2.80 -31.81
N VAL A 47 6.22 1.49 -31.64
CA VAL A 47 4.92 0.91 -31.32
C VAL A 47 4.55 1.54 -29.97
N PRO A 48 3.44 2.28 -29.86
CA PRO A 48 2.94 2.60 -28.53
C PRO A 48 2.54 1.26 -27.94
N SER A 49 3.25 0.82 -26.90
CA SER A 49 2.70 -0.16 -25.98
C SER A 49 1.44 0.48 -25.43
N THR A 50 0.29 0.18 -26.03
CA THR A 50 -1.00 0.50 -25.45
C THR A 50 -1.09 -0.36 -24.21
N VAL A 51 -0.77 0.21 -23.05
CA VAL A 51 -1.11 -0.40 -21.77
C VAL A 51 -2.61 -0.69 -21.84
N ALA A 52 -2.97 -1.96 -21.68
CA ALA A 52 -4.36 -2.37 -21.74
C ALA A 52 -5.06 -1.75 -20.52
N THR A 53 -6.13 -1.00 -20.76
CA THR A 53 -6.94 -0.39 -19.71
C THR A 53 -8.24 -1.17 -19.57
N ARG A 54 -8.75 -1.31 -18.36
CA ARG A 54 -10.04 -1.97 -18.12
C ARG A 54 -11.19 -1.22 -18.81
N ASP A 55 -11.97 -1.93 -19.63
CA ASP A 55 -13.11 -1.33 -20.33
C ASP A 55 -14.32 -1.06 -19.41
N TYR A 56 -14.67 -2.02 -18.56
CA TYR A 56 -15.82 -1.95 -17.65
C TYR A 56 -15.44 -2.40 -16.25
N ILE A 57 -15.97 -1.74 -15.23
CA ILE A 57 -15.89 -2.14 -13.83
C ILE A 57 -16.87 -3.29 -13.56
N LEU A 58 -18.15 -3.09 -13.90
CA LEU A 58 -19.21 -4.12 -13.75
C LEU A 58 -20.05 -4.18 -15.03
N LYS A 59 -19.54 -4.89 -16.04
CA LYS A 59 -20.09 -4.96 -17.40
C LYS A 59 -21.61 -5.20 -17.50
N ASP A 60 -22.14 -6.05 -16.64
CA ASP A 60 -23.56 -6.45 -16.67
C ASP A 60 -24.49 -5.61 -15.77
N SER A 61 -23.97 -4.56 -15.13
CA SER A 61 -24.70 -3.74 -14.15
C SER A 61 -25.93 -2.99 -14.71
N SER A 62 -26.04 -2.81 -16.02
CA SER A 62 -27.25 -2.24 -16.67
C SER A 62 -28.37 -3.25 -16.93
N ASN A 63 -28.05 -4.55 -16.95
CA ASN A 63 -28.96 -5.59 -17.43
C ASN A 63 -29.27 -6.68 -16.40
N SER A 64 -28.39 -6.87 -15.42
CA SER A 64 -28.51 -7.92 -14.40
C SER A 64 -28.38 -7.33 -13.00
N VAL A 65 -29.16 -7.88 -12.06
CA VAL A 65 -29.11 -7.47 -10.65
C VAL A 65 -27.77 -7.92 -10.03
N LEU A 66 -27.07 -7.00 -9.38
CA LEU A 66 -25.85 -7.26 -8.64
C LEU A 66 -26.15 -7.98 -7.32
N SER A 67 -25.21 -8.80 -6.88
CA SER A 67 -25.27 -9.50 -5.58
C SER A 67 -24.17 -8.99 -4.64
N PRO A 68 -24.35 -9.13 -3.31
CA PRO A 68 -23.30 -8.92 -2.32
C PRO A 68 -21.96 -9.60 -2.63
N GLU A 69 -21.99 -10.82 -3.17
CA GLU A 69 -20.81 -11.62 -3.54
C GLU A 69 -19.95 -10.94 -4.62
N LYS A 70 -20.54 -10.06 -5.42
CA LYS A 70 -19.88 -9.38 -6.55
C LYS A 70 -19.21 -8.06 -6.15
N ILE A 71 -19.63 -7.46 -5.04
CA ILE A 71 -19.21 -6.10 -4.67
C ILE A 71 -18.66 -5.98 -3.24
N GLY A 72 -18.88 -6.98 -2.38
CA GLY A 72 -18.73 -6.76 -0.94
C GLY A 72 -17.31 -6.60 -0.43
N SER A 73 -16.32 -6.96 -1.21
CA SER A 73 -14.90 -6.73 -0.90
C SER A 73 -14.20 -5.78 -1.89
N LEU A 74 -14.96 -5.14 -2.78
CA LEU A 74 -14.39 -4.08 -3.62
C LEU A 74 -14.12 -2.85 -2.74
N ASP A 75 -13.00 -2.17 -2.99
CA ASP A 75 -12.72 -0.92 -2.32
C ASP A 75 -13.69 0.20 -2.75
N ASN A 76 -13.71 1.28 -1.97
CA ASN A 76 -14.66 2.36 -2.17
C ASN A 76 -14.50 3.09 -3.52
N HIS A 77 -13.29 3.14 -4.08
CA HIS A 77 -13.05 3.74 -5.39
C HIS A 77 -13.72 2.91 -6.49
N ILE A 78 -13.50 1.59 -6.50
CA ILE A 78 -14.17 0.68 -7.44
C ILE A 78 -15.69 0.77 -7.30
N LEU A 79 -16.23 0.80 -6.07
CA LEU A 79 -17.67 0.93 -5.84
C LEU A 79 -18.24 2.24 -6.44
N GLU A 80 -17.52 3.36 -6.26
CA GLU A 80 -17.90 4.64 -6.82
C GLU A 80 -17.86 4.64 -8.35
N LEU A 81 -16.80 4.11 -8.95
CA LEU A 81 -16.69 3.99 -10.39
C LEU A 81 -17.78 3.09 -10.96
N ALA A 82 -18.05 1.94 -10.33
CA ALA A 82 -19.12 1.02 -10.71
C ALA A 82 -20.50 1.69 -10.69
N ARG A 83 -20.80 2.48 -9.64
CA ARG A 83 -22.06 3.21 -9.51
C ARG A 83 -22.19 4.25 -10.61
N ASN A 84 -21.13 5.01 -10.88
CA ASN A 84 -21.12 6.05 -11.91
C ASN A 84 -21.11 5.47 -13.34
N GLU A 85 -20.57 4.27 -13.55
CA GLU A 85 -20.59 3.57 -14.84
C GLU A 85 -22.02 3.42 -15.37
N ILE A 86 -22.98 3.09 -14.49
CA ILE A 86 -24.39 2.96 -14.85
C ILE A 86 -24.91 4.26 -15.48
N PHE A 87 -24.55 5.42 -14.92
CA PHE A 87 -24.93 6.73 -15.47
C PHE A 87 -24.14 7.07 -16.73
N ALA A 88 -22.85 6.73 -16.77
CA ALA A 88 -21.97 6.95 -17.92
C ALA A 88 -22.50 6.25 -19.17
N ARG A 89 -23.05 5.04 -19.04
CA ARG A 89 -23.67 4.28 -20.14
C ARG A 89 -24.85 5.01 -20.81
N HIS A 90 -25.47 5.96 -20.12
CA HIS A 90 -26.53 6.81 -20.67
C HIS A 90 -26.05 8.20 -21.11
N GLY A 91 -24.74 8.43 -21.13
CA GLY A 91 -24.14 9.70 -21.53
C GLY A 91 -24.18 10.78 -20.45
N TYR A 92 -24.28 10.41 -19.17
CA TYR A 92 -24.22 11.40 -18.09
C TYR A 92 -22.95 12.25 -18.15
N VAL A 93 -23.09 13.57 -18.06
CA VAL A 93 -21.97 14.52 -18.07
C VAL A 93 -21.52 14.78 -16.64
N PHE A 94 -20.31 14.34 -16.29
CA PHE A 94 -19.80 14.44 -14.92
C PHE A 94 -19.25 15.83 -14.64
N LYS A 95 -19.62 16.40 -13.49
CA LYS A 95 -19.08 17.68 -13.00
C LYS A 95 -17.71 17.52 -12.33
N ARG A 96 -17.52 16.37 -11.70
CA ARG A 96 -16.28 15.95 -11.07
C ARG A 96 -15.27 15.62 -12.16
N LYS A 97 -14.13 16.30 -12.16
CA LYS A 97 -13.14 16.22 -13.24
C LYS A 97 -12.55 14.81 -13.35
N ASP A 98 -12.23 14.21 -12.21
CA ASP A 98 -11.74 12.84 -12.09
C ASP A 98 -12.69 11.82 -12.74
N LEU A 99 -13.99 11.85 -12.40
CA LEU A 99 -14.98 10.98 -13.04
C LEU A 99 -15.13 11.28 -14.54
N GLN A 100 -15.12 12.56 -14.91
CA GLN A 100 -15.24 12.97 -16.30
C GLN A 100 -14.06 12.48 -17.14
N ASP A 101 -12.84 12.61 -16.63
CA ASP A 101 -11.62 12.16 -17.31
C ASP A 101 -11.62 10.63 -17.43
N TYR A 102 -11.91 9.91 -16.34
CA TYR A 102 -11.97 8.46 -16.32
C TYR A 102 -12.94 7.90 -17.37
N PHE A 103 -14.19 8.38 -17.40
CA PHE A 103 -15.16 7.89 -18.38
C PHE A 103 -14.90 8.42 -19.79
N ALA A 104 -14.35 9.62 -19.96
CA ALA A 104 -13.98 10.14 -21.28
C ALA A 104 -12.87 9.32 -21.96
N ALA A 105 -12.04 8.62 -21.19
CA ALA A 105 -11.06 7.69 -21.72
C ALA A 105 -11.69 6.39 -22.26
N LYS A 106 -12.93 6.06 -21.88
CA LYS A 106 -13.59 4.81 -22.29
C LYS A 106 -14.21 4.93 -23.70
N PRO A 107 -13.88 4.04 -24.66
CA PRO A 107 -14.38 4.16 -26.03
C PRO A 107 -15.90 4.13 -26.17
N TRP A 108 -16.60 3.48 -25.24
CA TRP A 108 -18.05 3.32 -25.23
C TRP A 108 -18.80 4.51 -24.61
N TYR A 109 -18.11 5.42 -23.92
CA TYR A 109 -18.75 6.57 -23.27
C TYR A 109 -18.94 7.73 -24.25
N HIS A 110 -20.17 8.19 -24.35
CA HIS A 110 -20.54 9.33 -25.18
C HIS A 110 -21.40 10.30 -24.36
N ALA A 111 -20.81 11.42 -23.97
CA ALA A 111 -21.50 12.47 -23.23
C ALA A 111 -22.73 13.00 -24.00
N ASP A 112 -23.89 12.97 -23.35
CA ASP A 112 -25.16 13.48 -23.85
C ASP A 112 -25.69 14.56 -22.89
N SER A 113 -25.48 15.83 -23.27
CA SER A 113 -25.98 16.99 -22.53
C SER A 113 -27.51 17.05 -22.39
N THR A 114 -28.25 16.22 -23.15
CA THR A 114 -29.71 16.16 -23.11
C THR A 114 -30.24 15.07 -22.17
N TYR A 115 -29.37 14.19 -21.65
CA TYR A 115 -29.73 13.14 -20.71
C TYR A 115 -30.33 13.73 -19.41
N LYS A 116 -31.41 13.10 -18.93
CA LYS A 116 -32.19 13.56 -17.75
C LYS A 116 -32.27 12.53 -16.63
N GLU A 117 -31.24 11.71 -16.46
CA GLU A 117 -31.14 10.75 -15.34
C GLU A 117 -32.31 9.75 -15.29
N HIS A 118 -32.57 9.08 -16.42
CA HIS A 118 -33.54 7.99 -16.47
C HIS A 118 -32.83 6.65 -16.40
N LEU A 119 -33.01 5.96 -15.26
CA LEU A 119 -32.54 4.60 -15.03
C LEU A 119 -33.69 3.60 -15.13
N ASN A 120 -33.39 2.42 -15.66
CA ASN A 120 -34.32 1.29 -15.65
C ASN A 120 -34.45 0.71 -14.22
N PRO A 121 -35.46 -0.15 -13.93
CA PRO A 121 -35.64 -0.71 -12.59
C PRO A 121 -34.43 -1.49 -12.05
N THR A 122 -33.74 -2.27 -12.89
CA THR A 122 -32.53 -3.02 -12.53
C THR A 122 -31.39 -2.07 -12.16
N GLU A 123 -31.16 -1.02 -12.97
CA GLU A 123 -30.14 -0.01 -12.72
C GLU A 123 -30.39 0.75 -11.41
N LYS A 124 -31.65 1.12 -11.12
CA LYS A 124 -32.01 1.75 -9.84
C LYS A 124 -31.69 0.85 -8.65
N GLN A 125 -31.97 -0.44 -8.76
CA GLN A 125 -31.66 -1.41 -7.72
C GLN A 125 -30.15 -1.55 -7.53
N ASN A 126 -29.38 -1.62 -8.61
CA ASN A 126 -27.92 -1.75 -8.56
C ASN A 126 -27.24 -0.49 -8.01
N VAL A 127 -27.69 0.70 -8.42
CA VAL A 127 -27.22 1.98 -7.86
C VAL A 127 -27.50 2.05 -6.36
N ALA A 128 -28.69 1.61 -5.92
CA ALA A 128 -29.02 1.59 -4.49
C ALA A 128 -28.12 0.61 -3.70
N LEU A 129 -27.85 -0.57 -4.25
CA LEU A 129 -26.97 -1.56 -3.64
C LEU A 129 -25.52 -1.07 -3.56
N LEU A 130 -24.98 -0.50 -4.64
CA LEU A 130 -23.63 0.07 -4.65
C LEU A 130 -23.51 1.20 -3.62
N HIS A 131 -24.48 2.10 -3.56
CA HIS A 131 -24.52 3.16 -2.58
C HIS A 131 -24.62 2.66 -1.13
N GLU A 132 -25.33 1.56 -0.88
CA GLU A 132 -25.34 0.90 0.43
C GLU A 132 -23.95 0.39 0.82
N TYR A 133 -23.22 -0.21 -0.13
CA TYR A 133 -21.88 -0.74 0.11
C TYR A 133 -20.82 0.36 0.27
N GLU A 134 -20.92 1.46 -0.47
CA GLU A 134 -20.12 2.68 -0.23
C GLU A 134 -20.32 3.19 1.19
N ALA A 135 -21.57 3.24 1.67
CA ALA A 135 -21.87 3.66 3.04
C ALA A 135 -21.32 2.68 4.11
N LYS A 136 -21.39 1.37 3.86
CA LYS A 136 -20.77 0.34 4.72
C LYS A 136 -19.25 0.49 4.76
N TYR A 137 -18.63 0.67 3.59
CA TYR A 137 -17.19 0.88 3.50
C TYR A 137 -16.77 2.17 4.22
N ALA A 138 -17.49 3.28 4.03
CA ALA A 138 -17.21 4.54 4.73
C ALA A 138 -17.34 4.44 6.27
N ALA A 139 -18.13 3.49 6.77
CA ALA A 139 -18.24 3.19 8.20
C ALA A 139 -17.15 2.22 8.70
N TYR A 140 -16.51 1.47 7.81
CA TYR A 140 -15.38 0.59 8.09
C TYR A 140 -14.08 1.36 7.88
N LYS A 141 -13.55 1.91 8.97
CA LYS A 141 -12.46 2.88 8.91
C LYS A 141 -11.15 2.27 9.36
N LEU A 142 -10.08 2.68 8.70
CA LEU A 142 -8.71 2.47 9.16
C LEU A 142 -8.22 3.75 9.82
N GLU A 143 -8.13 3.74 11.15
CA GLU A 143 -7.86 4.94 11.96
C GLU A 143 -6.67 4.71 12.89
N PRO A 144 -6.01 5.78 13.39
CA PRO A 144 -5.01 5.65 14.45
C PRO A 144 -5.53 4.80 15.61
N ALA A 145 -4.83 3.72 15.92
CA ALA A 145 -5.15 2.85 17.06
C ALA A 145 -4.57 3.42 18.36
N HIS A 146 -3.56 4.27 18.25
CA HIS A 146 -2.79 4.85 19.35
C HIS A 146 -2.73 6.38 19.22
N THR A 147 -2.76 7.08 20.36
CA THR A 147 -2.70 8.56 20.38
C THR A 147 -1.29 9.11 20.30
N ASP A 148 -0.32 8.29 20.67
CA ASP A 148 1.11 8.60 20.69
C ASP A 148 1.78 8.36 19.34
N ASP A 149 1.15 7.58 18.43
CA ASP A 149 1.60 7.39 17.05
C ASP A 149 0.41 7.20 16.10
N VAL A 150 0.22 8.13 15.16
CA VAL A 150 -0.91 8.10 14.22
C VAL A 150 -0.70 7.12 13.06
N HIS A 151 0.53 6.66 12.83
CA HIS A 151 0.84 5.74 11.74
C HIS A 151 0.46 4.30 12.10
N LEU A 152 0.43 3.96 13.39
CA LEU A 152 -0.12 2.69 13.87
C LEU A 152 -1.65 2.73 13.76
N ARG A 153 -2.18 1.98 12.78
CA ARG A 153 -3.59 2.01 12.44
C ARG A 153 -4.28 0.67 12.73
N GLY A 154 -5.56 0.77 13.06
CA GLY A 154 -6.45 -0.37 13.29
C GLY A 154 -7.81 -0.15 12.64
N TYR A 155 -8.48 -1.25 12.31
CA TYR A 155 -9.82 -1.19 11.77
C TYR A 155 -10.86 -0.96 12.86
N THR A 156 -11.80 -0.06 12.58
CA THR A 156 -13.00 0.17 13.38
C THR A 156 -14.25 0.08 12.50
N GLY A 157 -15.39 -0.27 13.09
CA GLY A 157 -16.64 -0.49 12.35
C GLY A 157 -16.92 -1.96 12.04
N ASP A 158 -17.95 -2.20 11.23
CA ASP A 158 -18.42 -3.54 10.90
C ASP A 158 -17.83 -4.02 9.56
N SER A 159 -17.00 -5.06 9.60
CA SER A 159 -16.45 -5.69 8.39
C SER A 159 -17.35 -6.81 7.84
N GLY A 160 -18.54 -7.05 8.41
CA GLY A 160 -19.43 -8.15 8.07
C GLY A 160 -19.99 -8.11 6.65
N PHE A 161 -19.87 -6.97 5.95
CA PHE A 161 -20.23 -6.85 4.53
C PHE A 161 -19.18 -7.45 3.59
N LYS A 162 -17.93 -7.60 4.06
CA LYS A 162 -16.82 -8.17 3.28
C LYS A 162 -17.05 -9.63 3.00
N GLN A 163 -16.73 -10.03 1.77
CA GLN A 163 -16.91 -11.38 1.28
C GLN A 163 -15.59 -12.15 1.33
N LYS A 164 -15.66 -13.42 1.76
CA LYS A 164 -14.52 -14.35 1.69
C LYS A 164 -14.49 -15.12 0.38
N LYS A 165 -15.57 -15.02 -0.39
CA LYS A 165 -15.75 -15.65 -1.68
C LYS A 165 -16.43 -14.65 -2.60
N MET A 166 -15.87 -14.44 -3.78
CA MET A 166 -16.34 -13.42 -4.71
C MET A 166 -16.12 -13.84 -6.15
N LYS A 167 -16.83 -13.16 -7.06
CA LYS A 167 -16.64 -13.26 -8.50
C LYS A 167 -16.35 -11.88 -9.05
N VAL A 168 -15.13 -11.70 -9.53
CA VAL A 168 -14.61 -10.42 -10.02
C VAL A 168 -13.73 -10.70 -11.22
N ASP A 169 -13.89 -9.90 -12.26
CA ASP A 169 -12.94 -9.86 -13.39
C ASP A 169 -11.66 -9.19 -12.89
N LEU A 170 -10.60 -9.97 -12.61
CA LEU A 170 -9.36 -9.46 -12.02
C LEU A 170 -8.40 -8.90 -13.06
N ASN A 171 -8.42 -9.41 -14.29
CA ASN A 171 -7.47 -9.04 -15.34
C ASN A 171 -8.08 -8.10 -16.41
N GLY A 172 -9.36 -7.75 -16.29
CA GLY A 172 -10.06 -6.88 -17.22
C GLY A 172 -10.44 -7.54 -18.54
N ASP A 173 -10.40 -8.88 -18.65
CA ASP A 173 -10.68 -9.60 -19.91
C ASP A 173 -12.18 -9.76 -20.21
N GLY A 174 -13.04 -9.34 -19.28
CA GLY A 174 -14.49 -9.44 -19.34
C GLY A 174 -15.06 -10.76 -18.82
N SER A 175 -14.22 -11.68 -18.35
CA SER A 175 -14.58 -12.90 -17.64
C SER A 175 -14.34 -12.73 -16.15
N GLU A 176 -15.20 -13.33 -15.31
CA GLU A 176 -15.03 -13.23 -13.87
C GLU A 176 -14.23 -14.43 -13.31
N GLU A 177 -13.29 -14.12 -12.42
CA GLU A 177 -12.58 -15.10 -11.60
C GLU A 177 -13.32 -15.38 -10.31
N GLU A 178 -13.34 -16.65 -9.90
CA GLU A 178 -13.75 -17.02 -8.56
C GLU A 178 -12.56 -16.90 -7.60
N ILE A 179 -12.67 -16.00 -6.63
CA ILE A 179 -11.69 -15.80 -5.55
C ILE A 179 -12.28 -16.35 -4.26
N GLN A 180 -11.48 -17.08 -3.48
CA GLN A 180 -11.89 -17.62 -2.19
C GLN A 180 -10.73 -17.64 -1.18
N LEU A 181 -10.98 -17.06 0.00
CA LEU A 181 -10.17 -17.28 1.18
C LEU A 181 -10.70 -18.50 1.95
N ILE A 182 -9.86 -19.53 2.05
CA ILE A 182 -10.19 -20.81 2.68
C ILE A 182 -9.50 -20.84 4.06
N PRO A 183 -10.26 -21.03 5.16
CA PRO A 183 -9.66 -21.16 6.49
C PRO A 183 -8.92 -22.50 6.64
N PRO A 184 -7.94 -22.58 7.55
CA PRO A 184 -7.27 -23.84 7.83
C PRO A 184 -8.22 -24.87 8.46
N GLU A 185 -7.98 -26.15 8.18
CA GLU A 185 -8.73 -27.26 8.81
C GLU A 185 -8.36 -27.49 10.28
N THR A 186 -7.19 -27.00 10.69
CA THR A 186 -6.65 -27.13 12.05
C THR A 186 -6.18 -25.78 12.57
N GLU A 187 -6.08 -25.61 13.89
CA GLU A 187 -5.61 -24.37 14.51
C GLU A 187 -4.16 -24.00 14.12
N LEU A 188 -3.35 -24.98 13.69
CA LEU A 188 -1.97 -24.78 13.26
C LEU A 188 -1.82 -24.73 11.73
N GLY A 189 -2.92 -24.84 10.98
CA GLY A 189 -2.90 -24.79 9.53
C GLY A 189 -2.79 -23.37 8.99
N ALA A 190 -2.38 -23.25 7.73
CA ALA A 190 -2.39 -21.98 7.00
C ALA A 190 -3.74 -21.73 6.32
N PHE A 191 -4.11 -20.46 6.20
CA PHE A 191 -5.16 -20.06 5.27
C PHE A 191 -4.72 -20.36 3.84
N LYS A 192 -5.68 -20.44 2.92
CA LYS A 192 -5.37 -20.56 1.49
C LYS A 192 -6.13 -19.50 0.69
N LEU A 193 -5.43 -18.84 -0.21
CA LEU A 193 -6.04 -18.00 -1.25
C LEU A 193 -6.20 -18.86 -2.49
N LYS A 194 -7.44 -18.98 -2.97
CA LYS A 194 -7.78 -19.69 -4.20
C LYS A 194 -8.29 -18.69 -5.24
N VAL A 195 -7.74 -18.75 -6.44
CA VAL A 195 -8.18 -17.98 -7.62
C VAL A 195 -8.34 -18.97 -8.77
N ARG A 196 -9.58 -19.22 -9.18
CA ARG A 196 -9.94 -20.32 -10.11
C ARG A 196 -9.35 -21.66 -9.65
N ASP A 197 -8.41 -22.23 -10.42
CA ASP A 197 -7.76 -23.50 -10.13
C ASP A 197 -6.42 -23.33 -9.37
N ILE A 198 -5.94 -22.10 -9.22
CA ILE A 198 -4.73 -21.77 -8.47
C ILE A 198 -5.06 -21.71 -6.99
N THR A 199 -4.25 -22.36 -6.16
CA THR A 199 -4.36 -22.29 -4.71
C THR A 199 -2.97 -22.09 -4.11
N ILE A 200 -2.83 -21.04 -3.32
CA ILE A 200 -1.60 -20.74 -2.57
C ILE A 200 -1.87 -20.75 -1.07
N GLU A 201 -0.89 -21.19 -0.29
CA GLU A 201 -0.94 -21.09 1.17
C GLU A 201 -0.53 -19.70 1.61
N VAL A 202 -1.28 -19.13 2.55
CA VAL A 202 -1.06 -17.79 3.11
C VAL A 202 -1.09 -17.89 4.63
N GLY A 203 -0.01 -17.41 5.28
CA GLY A 203 0.16 -17.52 6.73
C GLY A 203 -0.52 -16.37 7.45
N SER A 204 -1.44 -16.66 8.37
CA SER A 204 -2.06 -15.63 9.22
C SER A 204 -2.46 -16.23 10.56
N GLU A 205 -2.14 -15.54 11.65
CA GLU A 205 -2.52 -15.97 13.01
C GLU A 205 -4.01 -15.73 13.27
N LEU A 206 -4.52 -14.60 12.78
CA LEU A 206 -5.92 -14.23 12.84
C LEU A 206 -6.56 -14.39 11.46
N LEU A 207 -7.89 -14.31 11.40
CA LEU A 207 -8.60 -14.29 10.12
C LEU A 207 -8.17 -13.06 9.32
N PRO A 208 -7.54 -13.23 8.13
CA PRO A 208 -7.09 -12.08 7.37
C PRO A 208 -8.22 -11.36 6.66
N TYR A 209 -8.01 -10.08 6.38
CA TYR A 209 -8.91 -9.30 5.53
C TYR A 209 -8.57 -9.55 4.06
N LEU A 210 -9.59 -9.84 3.26
CA LEU A 210 -9.49 -10.00 1.81
C LEU A 210 -10.23 -8.83 1.15
N ASP A 211 -9.47 -8.02 0.42
CA ASP A 211 -9.94 -6.85 -0.30
C ASP A 211 -9.56 -6.97 -1.78
N ILE A 212 -10.40 -6.41 -2.64
CA ILE A 212 -10.10 -6.17 -4.05
C ILE A 212 -9.92 -4.67 -4.20
N VAL A 213 -8.75 -4.29 -4.71
CA VAL A 213 -8.35 -2.90 -4.86
C VAL A 213 -8.01 -2.61 -6.31
N ASP A 214 -8.02 -1.34 -6.66
CA ASP A 214 -7.52 -0.82 -7.93
C ASP A 214 -6.33 0.10 -7.61
N LEU A 215 -5.12 -0.45 -7.67
CA LEU A 215 -3.89 0.31 -7.36
C LEU A 215 -3.53 1.28 -8.48
N ASP A 216 -3.89 0.99 -9.72
CA ASP A 216 -3.68 1.85 -10.89
C ASP A 216 -4.87 1.79 -11.86
N ILE A 217 -5.72 2.81 -11.80
CA ILE A 217 -6.96 2.90 -12.59
C ILE A 217 -6.73 2.96 -14.10
N ASP A 218 -5.48 3.25 -14.50
CA ASP A 218 -5.05 3.34 -15.89
C ASP A 218 -4.50 2.00 -16.43
N ASP A 219 -4.54 0.93 -15.64
CA ASP A 219 -4.28 -0.44 -16.11
C ASP A 219 -5.57 -1.29 -16.20
N GLN A 220 -5.43 -2.59 -16.43
CA GLN A 220 -6.56 -3.52 -16.56
C GLN A 220 -6.85 -4.31 -15.29
N TYR A 221 -5.91 -4.34 -14.35
CA TYR A 221 -5.92 -5.21 -13.21
C TYR A 221 -6.80 -4.65 -12.10
N PHE A 222 -7.40 -5.57 -11.35
CA PHE A 222 -7.69 -5.32 -9.95
C PHE A 222 -6.79 -6.25 -9.15
N GLU A 223 -6.19 -5.71 -8.10
CA GLU A 223 -5.31 -6.46 -7.23
C GLU A 223 -6.10 -7.09 -6.10
N ILE A 224 -5.67 -8.28 -5.72
CA ILE A 224 -6.08 -8.89 -4.46
C ILE A 224 -5.15 -8.36 -3.38
N ALA A 225 -5.71 -7.68 -2.38
CA ALA A 225 -5.00 -7.28 -1.19
C ALA A 225 -5.39 -8.19 -0.01
N LEU A 226 -4.42 -8.96 0.47
CA LEU A 226 -4.59 -9.87 1.59
C LEU A 226 -3.84 -9.32 2.82
N GLN A 227 -4.60 -8.84 3.79
CA GLN A 227 -4.06 -8.22 5.01
C GLN A 227 -3.96 -9.25 6.12
N MET A 228 -2.72 -9.61 6.45
CA MET A 228 -2.37 -10.53 7.53
C MET A 228 -2.51 -9.79 8.87
N ASP A 229 -3.38 -10.31 9.73
CA ASP A 229 -3.63 -9.73 11.05
C ASP A 229 -2.98 -10.59 12.15
N SER A 230 -2.53 -9.92 13.20
CA SER A 230 -1.84 -10.51 14.34
C SER A 230 -2.16 -9.73 15.62
N GLN A 231 -2.02 -10.41 16.75
CA GLN A 231 -2.03 -9.78 18.08
C GLN A 231 -0.81 -8.87 18.29
N MET A 232 0.26 -9.08 17.53
CA MET A 232 1.44 -8.22 17.52
C MET A 232 1.39 -7.30 16.31
N ASP A 233 1.21 -6.00 16.53
CA ASP A 233 0.99 -5.02 15.45
C ASP A 233 2.13 -5.01 14.41
N PHE A 234 3.37 -5.23 14.86
CA PHE A 234 4.55 -5.27 14.00
C PHE A 234 4.64 -6.52 13.10
N LEU A 235 3.81 -7.54 13.35
CA LEU A 235 3.68 -8.72 12.48
C LEU A 235 2.56 -8.57 11.44
N ARG A 236 1.77 -7.49 11.49
CA ARG A 236 0.79 -7.22 10.45
C ARG A 236 1.48 -6.94 9.13
N SER A 237 0.91 -7.42 8.04
CA SER A 237 1.36 -7.12 6.67
C SER A 237 0.20 -7.12 5.68
N THR A 238 0.41 -6.54 4.51
CA THR A 238 -0.51 -6.59 3.38
C THR A 238 0.25 -7.15 2.18
N SER A 239 -0.15 -8.32 1.71
CA SER A 239 0.35 -8.91 0.47
C SER A 239 -0.59 -8.56 -0.68
N PHE A 240 -0.04 -8.00 -1.76
CA PHE A 240 -0.78 -7.70 -2.98
C PHE A 240 -0.48 -8.74 -4.05
N TYR A 241 -1.51 -9.15 -4.78
CA TYR A 241 -1.42 -10.12 -5.87
C TYR A 241 -2.15 -9.64 -7.12
N ALA A 242 -1.56 -9.88 -8.28
CA ALA A 242 -2.17 -9.67 -9.58
C ALA A 242 -2.39 -11.01 -10.28
N TYR A 243 -3.51 -11.15 -10.97
CA TYR A 243 -3.84 -12.33 -11.78
C TYR A 243 -3.86 -11.96 -13.25
N ASP A 244 -3.10 -12.66 -14.09
CA ASP A 244 -2.96 -12.35 -15.52
C ASP A 244 -3.86 -13.20 -16.44
N GLY A 245 -4.71 -14.07 -15.87
CA GLY A 245 -5.48 -15.06 -16.62
C GLY A 245 -4.89 -16.47 -16.57
N GLU A 246 -3.62 -16.61 -16.19
CA GLU A 246 -2.90 -17.88 -16.09
C GLU A 246 -2.17 -18.06 -14.76
N THR A 247 -1.60 -16.99 -14.22
CA THR A 247 -0.74 -16.98 -13.04
C THR A 247 -1.22 -15.96 -12.01
N LEU A 248 -1.03 -16.29 -10.73
CA LEU A 248 -1.25 -15.38 -9.61
C LEU A 248 0.13 -14.95 -9.08
N LYS A 249 0.53 -13.72 -9.38
CA LYS A 249 1.84 -13.16 -9.01
C LYS A 249 1.67 -12.31 -7.75
N GLN A 250 2.50 -12.54 -6.73
CA GLN A 250 2.64 -11.57 -5.65
C GLN A 250 3.43 -10.36 -6.16
N ILE A 251 2.83 -9.19 -6.11
CA ILE A 251 3.40 -7.95 -6.65
C ILE A 251 4.08 -7.10 -5.56
N GLY A 252 3.77 -7.37 -4.29
CA GLY A 252 4.41 -6.74 -3.16
C GLY A 252 3.93 -7.30 -1.83
N GLU A 253 4.76 -7.11 -0.79
CA GLU A 253 4.38 -7.30 0.61
C GLU A 253 4.80 -6.07 1.41
N LEU A 254 3.83 -5.38 1.98
CA LEU A 254 4.02 -4.14 2.74
C LEU A 254 3.74 -4.42 4.22
N PRO A 255 4.46 -3.79 5.16
CA PRO A 255 4.14 -3.91 6.58
C PRO A 255 2.81 -3.22 6.93
N GLY A 256 2.15 -3.68 7.98
CA GLY A 256 0.87 -3.12 8.43
C GLY A 256 -0.28 -3.27 7.44
N PHE A 257 -1.36 -2.55 7.71
CA PHE A 257 -2.57 -2.52 6.88
C PHE A 257 -2.48 -1.44 5.79
N SER A 258 -2.57 -1.86 4.54
CA SER A 258 -2.36 -1.00 3.36
C SER A 258 -3.47 -1.11 2.30
N ALA A 259 -4.55 -1.86 2.54
CA ALA A 259 -5.58 -2.14 1.54
C ALA A 259 -6.87 -1.30 1.68
N HIS A 260 -6.99 -0.48 2.72
CA HIS A 260 -8.10 0.46 2.82
C HIS A 260 -7.90 1.57 1.78
N SER A 261 -8.96 2.04 1.11
CA SER A 261 -8.88 3.08 0.04
C SER A 261 -8.27 4.43 0.48
N SER A 262 -8.06 4.65 1.77
CA SER A 262 -7.29 5.81 2.27
C SER A 262 -5.77 5.62 2.18
N MET A 263 -5.30 4.42 1.86
CA MET A 263 -3.89 4.04 1.87
C MET A 263 -3.26 4.08 0.48
N PHE A 264 -4.04 4.23 -0.59
CA PHE A 264 -3.54 4.33 -1.96
C PHE A 264 -4.34 5.37 -2.74
N ASP A 265 -3.77 5.86 -3.84
CA ASP A 265 -4.37 6.93 -4.65
C ASP A 265 -4.96 6.47 -5.99
N GLY A 266 -4.85 5.19 -6.32
CA GLY A 266 -5.29 4.63 -7.60
C GLY A 266 -4.38 5.01 -8.78
N HIS A 267 -3.18 5.52 -8.51
CA HIS A 267 -2.16 5.87 -9.49
C HIS A 267 -0.79 5.29 -9.13
N GLY A 268 -0.81 4.09 -8.53
CA GLY A 268 0.35 3.31 -8.16
C GLY A 268 0.97 3.65 -6.80
N ARG A 269 0.57 4.73 -6.13
CA ARG A 269 1.14 5.10 -4.82
C ARG A 269 0.37 4.40 -3.69
N VAL A 270 1.10 3.67 -2.84
CA VAL A 270 0.56 2.98 -1.65
C VAL A 270 1.33 3.41 -0.41
N VAL A 271 0.62 3.61 0.70
CA VAL A 271 1.17 3.99 2.00
C VAL A 271 1.06 2.81 2.96
N SER A 272 2.06 2.67 3.82
CA SER A 272 2.19 1.59 4.79
C SER A 272 2.89 2.11 6.05
N ALA A 273 2.87 1.33 7.14
CA ALA A 273 3.52 1.69 8.39
C ALA A 273 4.44 0.57 8.86
N LYS A 274 5.70 0.90 9.17
CA LYS A 274 6.71 -0.05 9.64
C LYS A 274 7.25 0.33 11.00
N GLU A 275 7.23 -0.63 11.92
CA GLU A 275 7.78 -0.43 13.26
C GLU A 275 9.29 -0.07 13.21
N SER A 276 9.68 0.81 14.12
CA SER A 276 11.05 1.14 14.48
C SER A 276 11.21 1.03 15.99
N LYS A 277 12.33 0.45 16.43
CA LYS A 277 12.73 0.35 17.85
C LYS A 277 14.13 0.88 18.12
N ASP A 278 14.75 1.55 17.13
CA ASP A 278 16.17 1.95 17.22
C ASP A 278 16.40 3.00 18.31
N PHE A 279 15.40 3.85 18.58
CA PHE A 279 15.45 4.94 19.56
C PHE A 279 14.34 4.86 20.60
N GLN A 280 13.12 4.66 20.12
CA GLN A 280 11.90 4.38 20.87
C GLN A 280 11.04 3.46 19.99
N THR A 281 9.95 2.90 20.49
CA THR A 281 8.97 2.20 19.67
C THR A 281 8.02 3.19 19.00
N TRP A 282 7.96 3.16 17.68
CA TRP A 282 7.09 3.99 16.83
C TRP A 282 7.02 3.40 15.43
N PHE A 283 6.24 3.99 14.53
CA PHE A 283 6.00 3.50 13.17
C PHE A 283 6.36 4.57 12.14
N ARG A 284 7.25 4.21 11.22
CA ARG A 284 7.60 5.02 10.05
C ARG A 284 6.54 4.84 8.98
N GLU A 285 5.96 5.94 8.49
CA GLU A 285 5.14 5.91 7.29
C GLU A 285 6.01 5.70 6.04
N LEU A 286 5.77 4.59 5.36
CA LEU A 286 6.46 4.20 4.14
C LEU A 286 5.58 4.50 2.93
N VAL A 287 6.20 4.94 1.85
CA VAL A 287 5.55 5.10 0.55
C VAL A 287 6.08 4.03 -0.40
N PHE A 288 5.20 3.41 -1.18
CA PHE A 288 5.50 2.44 -2.21
C PHE A 288 4.90 2.92 -3.53
N HIS A 289 5.55 2.56 -4.64
CA HIS A 289 5.06 2.83 -6.00
C HIS A 289 4.99 1.55 -6.80
N LEU A 290 3.90 1.39 -7.55
CA LEU A 290 3.74 0.36 -8.56
C LEU A 290 4.56 0.78 -9.80
N ASP A 291 5.44 -0.11 -10.26
CA ASP A 291 6.23 0.11 -11.46
C ASP A 291 5.53 -0.38 -12.74
N ASN A 292 6.17 -0.19 -13.89
CA ASN A 292 5.63 -0.61 -15.18
C ASN A 292 5.61 -2.14 -15.37
N GLU A 293 6.33 -2.87 -14.51
CA GLU A 293 6.35 -4.32 -14.43
C GLU A 293 5.30 -4.86 -13.44
N HIS A 294 4.43 -3.96 -12.96
CA HIS A 294 3.33 -4.21 -12.04
C HIS A 294 3.85 -4.87 -10.75
N ALA A 295 4.88 -4.25 -10.16
CA ALA A 295 5.50 -4.61 -8.89
C ALA A 295 5.62 -3.37 -7.98
N LEU A 296 5.38 -3.57 -6.67
CA LEU A 296 5.45 -2.51 -5.67
C LEU A 296 6.87 -2.38 -5.11
N HIS A 297 7.39 -1.15 -5.12
CA HIS A 297 8.72 -0.80 -4.62
C HIS A 297 8.67 0.32 -3.61
N GLU A 298 9.38 0.17 -2.49
CA GLU A 298 9.51 1.22 -1.47
C GLU A 298 10.23 2.44 -2.07
N GLU A 299 9.64 3.62 -1.90
CA GLU A 299 10.27 4.90 -2.19
C GLU A 299 11.36 5.20 -1.16
N HIS A 300 12.52 5.62 -1.63
CA HIS A 300 13.53 6.17 -0.72
C HIS A 300 13.08 7.53 -0.19
N GLN A 301 12.86 7.63 1.12
CA GLN A 301 12.56 8.88 1.81
C GLN A 301 13.77 9.30 2.67
N ASP A 302 14.18 10.56 2.57
CA ASP A 302 15.31 11.12 3.33
C ASP A 302 15.02 11.31 4.83
N PHE A 303 13.74 11.26 5.20
CA PHE A 303 13.26 11.48 6.57
C PHE A 303 11.86 10.88 6.76
N TYR A 304 11.65 10.29 7.93
CA TYR A 304 10.39 9.70 8.38
C TYR A 304 9.91 10.48 9.60
N PRO A 305 8.82 11.27 9.49
CA PRO A 305 8.34 12.06 10.60
C PRO A 305 7.66 11.21 11.66
N MET A 306 7.85 11.57 12.93
CA MET A 306 7.06 11.06 14.06
C MET A 306 5.86 11.98 14.27
N GLU A 307 4.64 11.43 14.22
CA GLU A 307 3.41 12.18 14.37
C GLU A 307 2.47 11.52 15.41
N PRO A 308 2.08 12.24 16.48
CA PRO A 308 2.63 13.53 16.90
C PRO A 308 4.10 13.42 17.38
N PRO A 309 4.89 14.52 17.33
CA PRO A 309 6.24 14.51 17.91
C PRO A 309 6.26 14.10 19.38
N THR A 310 7.14 13.17 19.75
CA THR A 310 7.22 12.67 21.13
C THR A 310 7.95 13.68 22.03
N PRO A 311 7.31 14.22 23.08
CA PRO A 311 7.99 15.11 24.02
C PRO A 311 8.96 14.32 24.90
N LEU A 312 10.20 14.79 25.03
CA LEU A 312 11.26 14.15 25.80
C LEU A 312 11.97 15.15 26.71
N THR A 313 12.51 14.64 27.82
CA THR A 313 13.41 15.40 28.70
C THR A 313 14.80 14.77 28.69
N ILE A 314 15.84 15.60 28.57
CA ILE A 314 17.23 15.15 28.58
C ILE A 314 17.65 14.79 30.02
N LYS A 315 18.23 13.59 30.22
CA LYS A 315 18.75 13.11 31.51
C LYS A 315 20.26 13.27 31.64
N LYS A 316 20.98 13.12 30.52
CA LYS A 316 22.45 13.23 30.44
C LYS A 316 22.81 14.16 29.29
N GLU A 317 23.88 14.94 29.45
CA GLU A 317 24.31 15.87 28.40
C GLU A 317 24.61 15.12 27.09
N ILE A 318 24.03 15.59 26.00
CA ILE A 318 24.26 15.07 24.64
C ILE A 318 24.69 16.19 23.70
N THR A 319 25.53 15.83 22.72
CA THR A 319 25.93 16.75 21.65
C THR A 319 25.06 16.52 20.43
N VAL A 320 24.47 17.60 19.92
CA VAL A 320 23.66 17.62 18.69
C VAL A 320 24.26 18.58 17.67
N LYS A 321 23.82 18.47 16.42
CA LYS A 321 24.28 19.27 15.28
C LYS A 321 23.11 20.05 14.68
N PHE A 322 23.38 21.18 14.02
CA PHE A 322 22.33 21.89 13.28
C PHE A 322 22.02 21.25 11.92
N HIS A 323 23.00 20.58 11.32
CA HIS A 323 22.86 19.86 10.05
C HIS A 323 23.44 18.44 10.17
N LYS A 324 22.94 17.49 9.35
CA LYS A 324 23.41 16.10 9.33
C LYS A 324 24.87 15.98 8.87
N ASP A 325 25.30 16.85 7.94
CA ASP A 325 26.57 16.80 7.20
C ASP A 325 27.74 17.50 7.92
N ASP A 326 27.65 17.65 9.24
CA ASP A 326 28.64 18.34 10.09
C ASP A 326 28.81 19.85 9.81
N THR A 327 27.98 20.42 8.94
CA THR A 327 27.95 21.88 8.73
C THR A 327 27.18 22.59 9.85
N GLY A 328 27.53 23.83 10.16
CA GLY A 328 26.80 24.67 11.12
C GLY A 328 27.14 24.48 12.60
N GLY A 329 28.04 23.56 12.96
CA GLY A 329 28.55 23.40 14.32
C GLY A 329 27.66 22.57 15.24
N THR A 330 28.12 22.41 16.49
CA THR A 330 27.47 21.58 17.52
C THR A 330 26.81 22.42 18.61
N PHE A 331 25.86 21.82 19.29
CA PHE A 331 25.15 22.36 20.44
C PHE A 331 25.02 21.28 21.51
N SER A 332 25.22 21.63 22.78
CA SER A 332 25.01 20.70 23.90
C SER A 332 23.59 20.86 24.45
N LEU A 333 22.82 19.78 24.44
CA LEU A 333 21.59 19.66 25.22
C LEU A 333 21.95 19.14 26.61
N LYS A 334 21.53 19.84 27.65
CA LYS A 334 21.88 19.57 29.05
C LYS A 334 20.77 18.82 29.76
N PRO A 335 21.06 18.16 30.89
CA PRO A 335 20.03 17.61 31.75
C PRO A 335 18.91 18.64 32.03
N ASP A 336 17.67 18.16 32.05
CA ASP A 336 16.41 18.91 32.19
C ASP A 336 15.99 19.77 30.98
N ASP A 337 16.77 19.80 29.89
CA ASP A 337 16.31 20.41 28.64
C ASP A 337 15.14 19.60 28.06
N ASN A 338 14.11 20.32 27.59
CA ASN A 338 12.96 19.71 26.92
C ASN A 338 13.14 19.76 25.40
N VAL A 339 12.89 18.62 24.75
CA VAL A 339 12.92 18.48 23.30
C VAL A 339 11.70 17.70 22.81
N LYS A 340 11.45 17.71 21.50
CA LYS A 340 10.48 16.82 20.85
C LYS A 340 11.20 15.97 19.80
N PHE A 341 11.05 14.66 19.85
CA PHE A 341 11.46 13.75 18.79
C PHE A 341 10.57 13.96 17.57
N LEU A 342 11.20 14.33 16.45
CA LEU A 342 10.51 14.62 15.20
C LEU A 342 10.55 13.45 14.21
N GLY A 343 11.33 12.40 14.47
CA GLY A 343 11.54 11.29 13.54
C GLY A 343 13.02 11.01 13.23
N ASP A 344 13.26 10.13 12.26
CA ASP A 344 14.60 9.70 11.84
C ASP A 344 14.76 9.55 10.33
N ASP A 345 15.94 9.13 9.88
CA ASP A 345 16.25 8.90 8.46
C ASP A 345 16.62 7.47 8.09
N LYS A 346 16.33 6.48 8.96
CA LYS A 346 16.81 5.08 8.85
C LYS A 346 18.34 4.89 8.76
N LEU A 347 19.13 5.95 8.79
CA LEU A 347 20.61 5.92 8.71
C LEU A 347 21.26 6.21 10.07
N GLY A 348 20.48 6.25 11.13
CA GLY A 348 20.96 6.50 12.49
C GLY A 348 20.91 7.98 12.91
N HIS A 349 20.29 8.87 12.12
CA HIS A 349 20.12 10.27 12.52
C HIS A 349 18.70 10.54 12.98
N ILE A 350 18.59 11.05 14.19
CA ILE A 350 17.35 11.49 14.82
C ILE A 350 17.26 13.00 14.73
N LYS A 351 16.07 13.52 14.43
CA LYS A 351 15.78 14.94 14.52
C LYS A 351 15.03 15.26 15.82
N PHE A 352 15.48 16.30 16.51
CA PHE A 352 14.79 16.89 17.65
C PHE A 352 14.40 18.34 17.37
N GLN A 353 13.30 18.79 17.98
CA GLN A 353 12.98 20.21 18.14
C GLN A 353 13.22 20.63 19.60
N THR A 354 14.07 21.63 19.81
CA THR A 354 14.30 22.21 21.14
C THR A 354 13.12 23.04 21.63
N SER A 355 13.09 23.37 22.93
CA SER A 355 12.11 24.30 23.53
C SER A 355 12.04 25.69 22.86
N THR A 356 13.12 26.11 22.18
CA THR A 356 13.18 27.37 21.42
C THR A 356 12.65 27.24 19.98
N GLY A 357 12.20 26.05 19.58
CA GLY A 357 11.73 25.75 18.22
C GLY A 357 12.83 25.41 17.22
N LYS A 358 14.11 25.41 17.62
CA LYS A 358 15.22 25.03 16.74
C LYS A 358 15.24 23.53 16.50
N GLU A 359 15.39 23.13 15.25
CA GLU A 359 15.64 21.75 14.85
C GLU A 359 17.14 21.43 14.95
N VAL A 360 17.44 20.26 15.50
CA VAL A 360 18.80 19.75 15.70
C VAL A 360 18.83 18.25 15.42
N TRP A 361 19.99 17.74 15.05
CA TRP A 361 20.22 16.35 14.70
C TRP A 361 21.11 15.68 15.74
N TYR A 362 20.70 14.47 16.14
CA TYR A 362 21.47 13.58 16.99
C TYR A 362 21.84 12.34 16.19
N THR A 363 23.13 11.98 16.17
CA THR A 363 23.58 10.73 15.56
C THR A 363 23.59 9.65 16.63
N MET A 364 22.80 8.60 16.42
CA MET A 364 22.80 7.42 17.26
C MET A 364 24.19 6.75 17.23
N SER A 365 24.67 6.38 18.41
CA SER A 365 25.89 5.57 18.57
C SER A 365 25.62 4.08 18.29
N ASP A 366 26.63 3.22 18.44
CA ASP A 366 26.54 1.78 18.24
C ASP A 366 25.30 1.13 18.89
N LYS A 367 24.87 -0.02 18.34
CA LYS A 367 23.59 -0.70 18.55
C LYS A 367 23.24 -1.13 19.99
N ASP A 368 24.11 -0.90 20.96
CA ASP A 368 23.97 -1.39 22.34
C ASP A 368 23.71 -0.27 23.37
N VAL A 369 23.41 0.96 22.92
CA VAL A 369 23.08 2.06 23.83
C VAL A 369 21.63 2.01 24.26
N ASP A 370 21.40 1.91 25.57
CA ASP A 370 20.09 2.13 26.18
C ASP A 370 19.80 3.64 26.21
N TYR A 371 18.90 4.11 25.35
CA TYR A 371 18.54 5.52 25.29
C TYR A 371 17.70 6.00 26.48
N SER A 372 17.09 5.10 27.26
CA SER A 372 16.35 5.47 28.48
C SER A 372 17.27 6.07 29.57
N ASP A 373 18.58 5.84 29.45
CA ASP A 373 19.60 6.47 30.29
C ASP A 373 19.83 7.95 29.96
N PHE A 374 19.51 8.37 28.74
CA PHE A 374 19.74 9.72 28.22
C PHE A 374 18.46 10.54 28.09
N PHE A 375 17.31 9.89 27.94
CA PHE A 375 16.02 10.54 27.71
C PHE A 375 14.96 10.00 28.67
N ASP A 376 14.13 10.91 29.19
CA ASP A 376 12.87 10.59 29.84
C ASP A 376 11.72 10.85 28.86
N GLY A 377 10.65 10.04 28.94
CA GLY A 377 9.48 10.12 28.07
C GLY A 377 9.54 9.30 26.77
N LEU A 378 10.53 8.41 26.61
CA LEU A 378 10.57 7.48 25.46
C LEU A 378 9.35 6.54 25.48
N ILE A 379 8.81 6.26 24.30
CA ILE A 379 7.79 5.23 24.10
C ILE A 379 8.51 3.88 23.97
N LEU A 380 8.30 2.96 24.89
CA LEU A 380 8.92 1.64 24.88
C LEU A 380 7.81 0.60 25.07
N TYR A 381 7.36 -0.01 23.97
CA TYR A 381 6.44 -1.14 24.01
C TYR A 381 7.22 -2.45 24.14
N ASP A 382 6.69 -3.37 24.95
CA ASP A 382 7.21 -4.73 25.10
C ASP A 382 6.87 -5.63 23.90
#